data_AF-A0A9D7CWV0-F1
#
_entry.id   AF-A0A9D7CWV0-F1
#
_cell.length_a   1.000
_cell.length_b   1.000
_cell.length_c   1.000
_cell.angle_alpha   90.00
_cell.angle_beta   90.00
_cell.angle_gamma   90.00
#
_symmetry.space_group_name_H-M   'P 1'
#
loop_
_entity.id
_entity.type
_entity.pdbx_description
1 polymer ?
#
loop_
_entity_poly.entity_id
_entity_poly.type
_entity_poly.pdbx_seq_one_letter_code
_entity_poly.pdbx_strand_id
1 'polypeptide(L)' 'MLVKVGGFAALAGVISSVLSLIGYNLRILMWIDVWGAAAGWGIRIALVVVGAVAFVLGNAMGGDEEGVPSRGR' A
#
# COMPACT_ATOMS: atom_id res chain seq x y z
N MET A 1 -2.14 12.53 -6.55
CA MET A 1 -3.04 11.58 -5.84
C MET A 1 -2.49 10.15 -5.79
N LEU A 2 -1.94 9.62 -6.89
CA LEU A 2 -1.47 8.22 -6.98
C LEU A 2 -0.39 7.86 -5.94
N VAL A 3 0.55 8.76 -5.65
CA VAL A 3 1.60 8.56 -4.62
C VAL A 3 1.01 8.40 -3.22
N LYS A 4 0.05 9.27 -2.84
CA LYS A 4 -0.61 9.21 -1.52
C LYS A 4 -1.41 7.92 -1.35
N VAL A 5 -2.18 7.54 -2.37
CA VAL A 5 -3.02 6.33 -2.35
C VAL A 5 -2.15 5.06 -2.41
N GLY A 6 -1.13 5.04 -3.27
CA GLY A 6 -0.18 3.93 -3.41
C GLY A 6 0.64 3.71 -2.14
N GLY A 7 1.16 4.78 -1.54
CA GLY A 7 1.87 4.71 -0.26
C GLY A 7 1.00 4.18 0.88
N PHE A 8 -0.25 4.65 0.97
CA PHE A 8 -1.22 4.12 1.96
C PHE A 8 -1.55 2.64 1.70
N ALA A 9 -1.79 2.24 0.46
CA ALA A 9 -2.10 0.85 0.10
C ALA A 9 -0.93 -0.10 0.40
N ALA A 10 0.31 0.31 0.08
CA ALA A 10 1.51 -0.45 0.40
C ALA A 10 1.66 -0.64 1.92
N LEU A 11 1.52 0.44 2.68
CA LEU A 11 1.61 0.41 4.14
C LEU A 11 0.51 -0.45 4.76
N ALA A 12 -0.73 -0.31 4.29
CA ALA A 12 -1.87 -1.12 4.74
C ALA A 12 -1.67 -2.62 4.45
N GLY A 13 -1.11 -2.96 3.28
CA GLY A 13 -0.74 -4.34 2.94
C GLY A 13 0.32 -4.91 3.87
N VAL A 14 1.36 -4.13 4.20
CA VAL A 14 2.43 -4.54 5.12
C VAL A 14 1.87 -4.74 6.54
N ILE A 15 1.12 -3.76 7.05
CA ILE A 15 0.48 -3.84 8.37
C ILE A 15 -0.45 -5.06 8.44
N SER A 16 -1.24 -5.30 7.38
CA SER A 16 -2.13 -6.46 7.29
C SER A 16 -1.37 -7.79 7.29
N SER A 17 -0.22 -7.84 6.61
CA SER A 17 0.64 -9.02 6.57
C SER A 17 1.21 -9.33 7.96
N VAL A 18 1.73 -8.30 8.66
CA VAL A 18 2.26 -8.42 10.03
C VAL A 18 1.17 -8.83 11.02
N LEU A 19 -0.02 -8.23 10.95
CA LEU A 19 -1.14 -8.61 11.82
C LEU A 19 -1.54 -10.07 11.63
N SER A 20 -1.50 -10.59 10.39
CA SER A 20 -1.86 -11.99 10.13
C SER A 20 -0.92 -12.99 10.81
N LEU A 21 0.34 -12.61 11.07
CA LEU A 21 1.32 -13.46 11.77
C LEU A 21 0.97 -13.68 13.26
N ILE A 22 0.28 -12.72 13.87
CA ILE A 22 -0.19 -12.79 15.26
C ILE A 22 -1.66 -13.23 15.37
N GLY A 23 -2.24 -13.72 14.26
CA GLY A 23 -3.64 -14.17 14.21
C GLY A 23 -4.67 -13.04 14.22
N TYR A 24 -4.25 -11.79 14.02
CA TYR A 24 -5.15 -10.64 13.91
C TYR A 24 -5.38 -10.27 12.45
N ASN A 25 -6.58 -9.79 12.14
CA ASN A 25 -6.94 -9.37 10.79
C ASN A 25 -7.51 -7.96 10.82
N LEU A 26 -7.17 -7.16 9.81
CA LEU A 26 -7.83 -5.88 9.62
C LEU A 26 -9.32 -6.16 9.33
N ARG A 27 -10.22 -5.42 9.98
CA ARG A 27 -11.67 -5.58 9.80
C ARG A 27 -12.11 -5.57 8.33
N ILE A 28 -11.45 -4.73 7.51
CA ILE A 28 -11.72 -4.64 6.07
C ILE A 28 -11.23 -5.86 5.27
N LEU A 29 -10.32 -6.67 5.82
CA LEU A 29 -9.82 -7.92 5.22
C LEU A 29 -10.44 -9.17 5.86
N MET A 30 -11.38 -9.08 6.79
CA MET A 30 -12.00 -10.28 7.37
C MET A 30 -12.70 -11.16 6.32
N TRP A 31 -13.18 -10.58 5.23
CA TRP A 31 -13.85 -11.33 4.16
C TRP A 31 -12.90 -12.25 3.39
N ILE A 32 -11.61 -11.92 3.30
CA ILE A 32 -10.62 -12.77 2.62
C ILE A 32 -10.19 -13.96 3.48
N ASP A 33 -10.43 -13.91 4.79
CA ASP A 33 -10.14 -15.02 5.68
C ASP A 33 -11.16 -16.16 5.53
N VAL A 34 -12.36 -15.86 5.01
CA VAL A 34 -13.39 -16.87 4.66
C VAL A 34 -12.91 -17.77 3.51
N TRP A 35 -11.97 -17.29 2.69
CA TRP A 35 -11.44 -18.01 1.54
C TRP A 35 -10.27 -18.93 1.94
N GLY A 36 -9.94 -18.98 3.23
CA GLY A 36 -8.85 -19.77 3.78
C GLY A 36 -7.50 -19.04 3.76
N ALA A 37 -6.55 -19.59 4.52
CA ALA A 37 -5.26 -18.96 4.78
C ALA A 37 -4.45 -18.68 3.49
N ALA A 38 -4.48 -19.60 2.51
CA ALA A 38 -3.73 -19.45 1.27
C ALA A 38 -4.23 -18.28 0.40
N ALA A 39 -5.55 -18.18 0.21
CA ALA A 39 -6.16 -17.06 -0.50
C ALA A 39 -5.96 -15.74 0.26
N GLY A 40 -6.10 -15.79 1.60
CA GLY A 40 -5.86 -14.65 2.47
C GLY A 40 -4.44 -14.09 2.34
N TRP A 41 -3.43 -14.96 2.32
CA TRP A 41 -2.03 -14.56 2.12
C TRP A 41 -1.77 -14.03 0.71
N GLY A 42 -2.37 -14.67 -0.31
CA GLY A 42 -2.28 -14.21 -1.71
C GLY A 42 -2.76 -12.77 -1.89
N ILE A 43 -3.90 -12.41 -1.30
CA ILE A 43 -4.46 -11.04 -1.41
C ILE A 43 -3.64 -10.02 -0.63
N ARG A 44 -3.13 -10.39 0.56
CA ARG A 44 -2.23 -9.51 1.34
C ARG A 44 -0.96 -9.18 0.57
N ILE A 45 -0.32 -10.18 -0.04
CA ILE A 45 0.85 -10.00 -0.90
C ILE A 45 0.51 -9.14 -2.11
N ALA A 46 -0.62 -9.41 -2.78
CA ALA A 46 -1.07 -8.63 -3.92
C ALA A 46 -1.27 -7.14 -3.56
N LEU A 47 -1.85 -6.84 -2.39
CA LEU A 47 -2.01 -5.48 -1.88
C LEU A 47 -0.67 -4.77 -1.68
N VAL A 48 0.31 -5.46 -1.10
CA VAL A 48 1.67 -4.92 -0.93
C VAL A 48 2.31 -4.62 -2.27
N VAL A 49 2.27 -5.58 -3.21
CA VAL A 49 2.91 -5.46 -4.52
C VAL A 49 2.24 -4.36 -5.35
N VAL A 50 0.91 -4.35 -5.44
CA VAL A 50 0.18 -3.33 -6.20
C VAL A 50 0.36 -1.94 -5.58
N GLY A 51 0.33 -1.82 -4.26
CA GLY A 51 0.61 -0.57 -3.56
C GLY A 51 2.02 -0.04 -3.83
N ALA A 52 3.03 -0.92 -3.75
CA ALA A 52 4.42 -0.57 -4.02
C ALA A 52 4.63 -0.14 -5.48
N VAL A 53 4.07 -0.89 -6.44
CA VAL A 53 4.12 -0.55 -7.86
C VAL A 53 3.43 0.78 -8.13
N ALA A 54 2.24 1.01 -7.57
CA ALA A 54 1.51 2.28 -7.72
C ALA A 54 2.27 3.47 -7.11
N PHE A 55 2.96 3.28 -5.98
CA PHE A 55 3.80 4.31 -5.37
C PHE A 55 5.01 4.65 -6.25
N VAL A 56 5.73 3.63 -6.75
CA VAL A 56 6.90 3.82 -7.62
C VAL A 56 6.50 4.46 -8.95
N LEU A 57 5.43 3.98 -9.60
CA LEU A 57 4.92 4.58 -10.83
C LEU A 57 4.39 6.00 -10.60
N GLY A 58 3.71 6.24 -9.48
CA GLY A 58 3.25 7.57 -9.10
C GLY A 58 4.40 8.56 -8.91
N ASN A 59 5.52 8.14 -8.34
CA ASN A 59 6.72 8.97 -8.21
C ASN A 59 7.46 9.13 -9.55
N ALA A 60 7.52 8.08 -10.37
CA ALA A 60 8.18 8.13 -11.67
C ALA A 60 7.40 8.98 -12.71
N MET A 61 6.08 9.01 -12.63
CA MET A 61 5.21 9.82 -13.50
C MET A 61 4.88 11.20 -12.91
N GLY A 62 5.06 11.41 -11.61
CA GLY A 62 4.71 12.64 -10.89
C GLY A 62 5.89 13.55 -10.58
N GLY A 63 6.94 13.53 -11.41
CA GLY A 63 8.24 14.15 -11.15
C GLY A 63 8.31 15.68 -10.95
N ASP A 64 7.20 16.43 -10.88
CA ASP A 64 7.25 17.89 -11.09
C ASP A 64 6.45 18.76 -10.08
N GLU A 65 6.13 18.32 -8.87
CA GLU A 65 5.44 19.17 -7.85
C GLU A 65 6.29 19.57 -6.63
N GLU A 66 7.61 19.44 -6.70
CA GLU A 66 8.52 20.17 -5.79
C GLU A 66 9.03 21.45 -6.49
N GLY A 67 8.10 22.34 -6.80
CA GLY A 67 8.38 23.72 -7.22
C GLY A 67 9.03 24.49 -6.07
N VAL A 68 10.37 24.52 -6.10
CA VAL A 68 11.30 25.42 -5.41
C VAL A 68 10.65 26.69 -4.82
N PRO A 69 10.70 26.94 -3.50
CA PRO A 69 10.55 28.31 -3.02
C PRO A 69 11.79 29.07 -3.48
N SER A 70 11.65 29.83 -4.56
CA SER A 70 12.60 30.86 -4.95
C SER A 70 12.64 31.88 -3.81
N ARG A 71 13.56 31.68 -2.85
CA ARG A 71 14.03 32.77 -1.99
C ARG A 71 14.83 33.72 -2.88
N GLY A 72 14.08 34.56 -3.58
CA GLY A 72 14.58 35.82 -4.08
C GLY A 72 15.09 36.64 -2.90
N ARG A 73 16.34 37.08 -3.06
CA ARG A 73 17.14 37.97 -2.21
C ARG A 73 16.35 39.00 -1.42
#